data_AF-A0A260V7K6-F1
#
_entry.id   AF-A0A260V7K6-F1
#
_cell.length_a   1.000
_cell.length_b   1.000
_cell.length_c   1.000
_cell.angle_alpha   90.00
_cell.angle_beta   90.00
_cell.angle_gamma   90.00
#
_symmetry.space_group_name_H-M   'P 1'
#
loop_
_entity.id
_entity.type
_entity.pdbx_description
1 polymer ?
#
loop_
_entity_poly.entity_id
_entity_poly.type
_entity_poly.pdbx_seq_one_letter_code
_entity_poly.pdbx_strand_id
1 'polypeptide(L)'
;MDVGDQQSRELVFAALADQVRREILDTLASHGECSAGFISEHISSVGRTTVSAHLKALKMSGVIVERRAGRNRFFSVDPAGPANDALQFLRDVLERSLVAAQAPSDAPSTDRTDDAASEARPRRRA
;
A
#
# COMPACT_ATOMS: atom_id res chain seq x y z
N MET A 1 16.10 -13.62 0.38
CA MET A 1 14.70 -13.37 0.76
C MET A 1 13.94 -14.60 0.35
N ASP A 2 13.25 -15.23 1.30
CA ASP A 2 12.51 -16.46 1.04
C ASP A 2 11.35 -16.17 0.07
N VAL A 3 11.12 -17.07 -0.89
CA VAL A 3 10.03 -16.93 -1.87
C VAL A 3 8.67 -16.96 -1.15
N GLY A 4 8.59 -17.64 0.00
CA GLY A 4 7.43 -17.64 0.89
C GLY A 4 7.07 -16.25 1.44
N ASP A 5 8.07 -15.44 1.80
CA ASP A 5 7.87 -14.09 2.33
C ASP A 5 7.32 -13.15 1.24
N GLN A 6 7.86 -13.28 0.02
CA GLN A 6 7.44 -12.48 -1.13
C GLN A 6 5.98 -12.74 -1.50
N GLN A 7 5.58 -14.01 -1.57
CA GLN A 7 4.22 -14.40 -1.91
C GLN A 7 3.22 -13.98 -0.82
N SER A 8 3.59 -14.12 0.46
CA SER A 8 2.77 -13.63 1.58
C SER A 8 2.54 -12.12 1.49
N ARG A 9 3.59 -11.36 1.19
CA ARG A 9 3.52 -9.90 1.05
C ARG A 9 2.65 -9.45 -0.13
N GLU A 10 2.70 -10.13 -1.26
CA GLU A 10 1.82 -9.85 -2.41
C GLU A 10 0.34 -10.00 -2.05
N LEU A 11 -0.01 -11.06 -1.31
CA LEU A 11 -1.38 -11.27 -0.83
C LEU A 11 -1.82 -10.17 0.13
N VAL A 12 -0.94 -9.70 1.01
CA VAL A 12 -1.23 -8.58 1.92
C VAL A 12 -1.49 -7.30 1.13
N PHE A 13 -0.62 -6.93 0.19
CA PHE A 13 -0.85 -5.72 -0.60
C PHE A 13 -2.12 -5.79 -1.44
N ALA A 14 -2.38 -6.95 -2.07
CA ALA A 14 -3.63 -7.17 -2.78
C ALA A 14 -4.83 -7.04 -1.83
N ALA A 15 -4.75 -7.57 -0.61
CA ALA A 15 -5.81 -7.46 0.39
C ALA A 15 -6.04 -6.00 0.86
N LEU A 16 -4.99 -5.19 1.00
CA LEU A 16 -5.12 -3.80 1.47
C LEU A 16 -5.51 -2.79 0.37
N ALA A 17 -5.40 -3.17 -0.91
CA ALA A 17 -5.69 -2.28 -2.04
C ALA A 17 -7.18 -1.87 -2.16
N ASP A 18 -8.10 -2.63 -1.57
CA ASP A 18 -9.54 -2.45 -1.69
C ASP A 18 -10.13 -1.67 -0.53
N GLN A 19 -11.01 -0.71 -0.86
CA GLN A 19 -11.60 0.21 0.11
C GLN A 19 -12.46 -0.49 1.15
N VAL A 20 -13.30 -1.44 0.75
CA VAL A 20 -14.20 -2.16 1.67
C VAL A 20 -13.40 -3.04 2.61
N ARG A 21 -12.31 -3.65 2.13
CA ARG A 21 -11.39 -4.41 2.99
C ARG A 21 -10.72 -3.53 4.04
N ARG A 22 -10.36 -2.30 3.70
CA ARG A 22 -9.84 -1.32 4.68
C ARG A 22 -10.90 -0.92 5.71
N GLU A 23 -12.15 -0.71 5.30
CA GLU A 23 -13.26 -0.42 6.22
C GLU A 23 -13.53 -1.57 7.20
N ILE A 24 -13.46 -2.82 6.74
CA ILE A 24 -13.56 -4.01 7.60
C ILE A 24 -12.42 -4.04 8.62
N LEU A 25 -11.18 -3.78 8.18
CA LEU A 25 -10.03 -3.76 9.09
C LEU A 25 -10.14 -2.65 10.13
N ASP A 26 -10.61 -1.47 9.74
CA ASP A 26 -10.85 -0.35 10.67
C ASP A 26 -11.94 -0.68 11.70
N THR A 27 -13.02 -1.34 11.25
CA THR A 27 -14.09 -1.84 12.14
C THR A 27 -13.53 -2.81 13.18
N LEU A 28 -12.71 -3.77 12.75
CA LEU A 28 -12.06 -4.74 13.64
C LEU A 28 -11.03 -4.11 14.57
N ALA A 29 -10.26 -3.13 14.10
CA ALA A 29 -9.30 -2.40 14.93
C ALA A 29 -10.01 -1.60 16.04
N SER A 30 -11.17 -1.03 15.74
CA SER A 30 -11.94 -0.20 16.68
C SER A 30 -12.73 -1.01 17.70
N HIS A 31 -13.28 -2.17 17.30
CA HIS A 31 -14.18 -2.97 18.14
C HIS A 31 -13.56 -4.27 18.66
N GLY A 32 -12.35 -4.60 18.21
CA GLY A 32 -11.70 -5.87 18.50
C GLY A 32 -12.31 -7.02 17.72
N GLU A 33 -12.67 -8.09 18.42
CA GLU A 33 -13.17 -9.30 17.78
C GLU A 33 -14.68 -9.20 17.50
N CYS A 34 -15.06 -9.29 16.22
CA CYS A 34 -16.43 -9.09 15.76
C CYS A 34 -16.98 -10.30 14.99
N SER A 35 -18.29 -10.51 15.06
CA SER A 35 -18.96 -11.52 14.22
C SER A 35 -19.12 -11.05 12.77
N ALA A 36 -19.25 -11.98 11.82
CA ALA A 36 -19.57 -11.63 10.42
C ALA A 36 -20.86 -10.79 10.28
N GLY A 37 -21.85 -11.05 11.15
CA GLY A 37 -23.10 -10.29 11.19
C GLY A 37 -22.86 -8.84 11.59
N PHE A 38 -22.15 -8.63 12.70
CA PHE A 38 -21.79 -7.30 13.19
C PHE A 38 -21.00 -6.50 12.15
N ILE A 39 -20.00 -7.12 11.52
CA ILE A 39 -19.22 -6.48 10.45
C ILE A 39 -20.13 -6.08 9.29
N SER A 40 -21.02 -6.99 8.86
CA SER A 40 -21.93 -6.70 7.74
C SER A 40 -22.94 -5.58 8.03
N GLU A 41 -23.27 -5.33 9.30
CA GLU A 41 -24.15 -4.23 9.70
C GLU A 41 -23.42 -2.88 9.71
N HIS A 42 -22.11 -2.88 9.95
CA HIS A 42 -21.27 -1.67 9.94
C HIS A 42 -20.83 -1.27 8.53
N ILE A 43 -20.76 -2.22 7.59
CA ILE A 43 -20.38 -1.97 6.21
C ILE A 43 -21.63 -1.80 5.36
N SER A 44 -22.10 -0.55 5.20
CA SER A 44 -23.28 -0.23 4.39
C SER A 44 -23.00 -0.10 2.88
N SER A 45 -21.73 -0.04 2.49
CA SER A 45 -21.30 0.14 1.10
C SER A 45 -21.55 -1.09 0.22
N VAL A 46 -21.64 -2.28 0.82
CA VAL A 46 -21.82 -3.56 0.11
C VAL A 46 -22.72 -4.54 0.88
N GLY A 47 -23.25 -5.55 0.19
CA GLY A 47 -24.07 -6.60 0.81
C GLY A 47 -23.29 -7.70 1.53
N ARG A 48 -23.99 -8.48 2.37
CA ARG A 48 -23.44 -9.60 3.18
C ARG A 48 -22.60 -10.62 2.41
N THR A 49 -23.00 -10.94 1.18
CA THR A 49 -22.25 -11.87 0.30
C THR A 49 -20.87 -11.32 -0.03
N THR A 50 -20.80 -10.03 -0.36
CA THR A 50 -19.56 -9.32 -0.68
C THR A 50 -18.67 -9.19 0.56
N VAL A 51 -19.26 -8.85 1.72
CA VAL A 51 -18.52 -8.83 3.00
C VAL A 51 -17.91 -10.21 3.31
N SER A 52 -18.65 -11.29 3.10
CA SER A 52 -18.13 -12.66 3.31
C SER A 52 -16.96 -13.00 2.38
N ALA A 53 -17.02 -12.55 1.12
CA ALA A 53 -15.92 -12.72 0.18
C ALA A 53 -14.67 -11.90 0.60
N HIS A 54 -14.87 -10.67 1.07
CA HIS A 54 -13.78 -9.84 1.59
C HIS A 54 -13.15 -10.43 2.85
N LEU A 55 -13.93 -10.93 3.79
CA LEU A 55 -13.42 -11.64 4.98
C LEU A 55 -12.60 -12.86 4.59
N LYS A 56 -13.02 -13.61 3.56
CA LYS A 56 -12.22 -14.74 3.04
C LYS A 56 -10.88 -14.26 2.47
N ALA A 57 -10.87 -13.20 1.66
CA ALA A 57 -9.64 -12.66 1.08
C ALA A 57 -8.68 -12.14 2.16
N LEU A 58 -9.18 -11.38 3.13
CA LEU A 58 -8.40 -10.91 4.28
C LEU A 58 -7.81 -12.09 5.06
N LYS A 59 -8.61 -13.12 5.35
CA LYS A 59 -8.12 -14.32 6.05
C LYS A 59 -7.04 -15.04 5.25
N MET A 60 -7.20 -15.18 3.93
CA MET A 60 -6.21 -15.82 3.06
C MET A 60 -4.89 -15.06 3.03
N SER A 61 -4.91 -13.73 3.18
CA SER A 61 -3.69 -12.93 3.30
C SER A 61 -3.05 -12.96 4.70
N GLY A 62 -3.71 -13.54 5.70
CA GLY A 62 -3.21 -13.60 7.08
C GLY A 62 -3.34 -12.31 7.88
N VAL A 63 -3.95 -11.25 7.35
CA VAL A 63 -4.13 -9.98 8.08
C VAL A 63 -5.25 -10.04 9.14
N ILE A 64 -6.13 -11.05 9.05
CA ILE A 64 -7.13 -11.36 10.07
C ILE A 64 -7.11 -12.85 10.41
N VAL A 65 -7.56 -13.17 11.62
CA VAL A 65 -7.82 -14.54 12.07
C VAL A 65 -9.32 -14.80 12.23
N GLU A 66 -9.72 -16.07 12.14
CA GLU A 66 -11.10 -16.53 12.38
C GLU A 66 -11.13 -17.46 13.59
N ARG A 67 -11.99 -17.16 14.56
CA ARG A 67 -12.32 -18.04 15.67
C ARG A 67 -13.76 -18.52 15.56
N ARG A 68 -13.99 -19.81 15.79
CA ARG A 68 -15.34 -20.41 15.77
C ARG A 68 -15.86 -20.58 17.18
N ALA A 69 -17.09 -20.13 17.42
CA ALA A 69 -17.80 -20.34 18.68
C ALA A 69 -19.24 -20.80 18.38
N GLY A 70 -19.45 -22.12 18.47
CA GLY A 70 -20.69 -22.77 18.05
C GLY A 70 -20.97 -22.55 16.57
N ARG A 71 -22.11 -21.92 16.25
CA ARG A 71 -22.52 -21.59 14.87
C ARG A 71 -21.95 -20.26 14.36
N ASN A 72 -21.36 -19.46 15.26
CA ASN A 72 -20.86 -18.13 14.93
C ASN A 72 -19.37 -18.16 14.58
N ARG A 73 -18.99 -17.26 13.68
CA ARG A 73 -17.60 -16.99 13.29
C ARG A 73 -17.26 -15.57 13.73
N PHE A 74 -16.15 -15.45 14.43
CA PHE A 74 -15.60 -14.22 14.95
C PHE A 74 -14.27 -13.94 14.25
N PHE A 75 -14.03 -12.67 13.96
CA PHE A 75 -12.85 -12.20 13.24
C PHE A 75 -12.16 -11.10 14.04
N SER A 76 -10.84 -11.08 13.99
CA SER A 76 -10.02 -10.01 14.56
C SER A 76 -8.79 -9.79 13.68
N VAL A 77 -8.19 -8.60 13.76
CA VAL A 77 -6.88 -8.33 13.14
C VAL A 77 -5.83 -9.24 13.76
N ASP A 78 -4.90 -9.74 12.94
CA ASP A 78 -3.71 -10.45 13.41
C ASP A 78 -2.51 -9.49 13.48
N PRO A 79 -2.18 -8.96 14.67
CA PRO A 79 -1.06 -8.04 14.82
C PRO A 79 0.31 -8.72 14.67
N ALA A 80 0.37 -10.05 14.68
CA ALA A 80 1.60 -10.82 14.44
C ALA A 80 1.65 -11.42 13.03
N GLY A 81 0.65 -11.14 12.19
CA GLY A 81 0.54 -11.68 10.85
C GLY A 81 1.53 -11.05 9.84
N PRO A 82 1.51 -11.54 8.59
CA PRO A 82 2.39 -11.10 7.50
C PRO A 82 2.20 -9.63 7.09
N ALA A 83 1.20 -8.94 7.64
CA ALA A 83 1.06 -7.49 7.50
C ALA A 83 2.28 -6.72 8.02
N ASN A 84 2.96 -7.23 9.05
CA ASN A 84 4.16 -6.60 9.58
C ASN A 84 5.31 -6.59 8.58
N ASP A 85 5.50 -7.68 7.84
CA ASP A 85 6.56 -7.78 6.84
C ASP A 85 6.30 -6.81 5.67
N ALA A 86 5.03 -6.68 5.28
CA ALA A 86 4.62 -5.70 4.28
C ALA A 86 4.87 -4.26 4.74
N LEU A 87 4.55 -3.95 6.00
CA LEU A 87 4.78 -2.64 6.60
C LEU A 87 6.27 -2.33 6.78
N GLN A 88 7.07 -3.31 7.20
CA GLN A 88 8.53 -3.19 7.28
C GLN A 88 9.12 -2.86 5.91
N PHE A 89 8.72 -3.58 4.87
CA PHE A 89 9.18 -3.32 3.52
C PHE A 89 8.86 -1.90 3.04
N LEU A 90 7.62 -1.43 3.28
CA LEU A 90 7.25 -0.06 2.90
C LEU A 90 8.10 0.98 3.63
N ARG A 91 8.36 0.79 4.93
CA ARG A 91 9.25 1.67 5.69
C ARG A 91 10.67 1.68 5.12
N ASP A 92 11.25 0.50 4.86
CA ASP A 92 12.61 0.39 4.30
C ASP A 92 12.72 1.07 2.92
N VAL A 93 11.69 0.96 2.08
CA VAL A 93 11.64 1.63 0.77
C VAL A 93 11.63 3.15 0.93
N LEU A 94 10.78 3.67 1.82
CA LEU A 94 10.67 5.11 2.07
C LEU A 94 11.94 5.68 2.68
N GLU A 95 12.53 4.99 3.65
CA GLU A 95 13.81 5.39 4.27
C GLU A 95 14.94 5.48 3.24
N ARG A 96 15.08 4.48 2.36
CA ARG A 96 16.06 4.52 1.25
C ARG A 96 15.83 5.71 0.32
N SER A 97 14.57 6.02 0.01
CA SER A 97 14.21 7.17 -0.82
C SER A 97 14.53 8.51 -0.14
N LEU A 98 14.31 8.62 1.17
CA LEU A 98 14.60 9.81 1.97
C LEU A 98 16.10 10.07 2.06
N VAL A 99 16.91 9.02 2.27
CA VAL A 99 18.39 9.14 2.28
C VAL A 99 18.90 9.60 0.91
N ALA A 100 18.38 9.05 -0.18
CA ALA A 100 18.75 9.46 -1.53
C ALA A 100 18.37 10.92 -1.83
N ALA A 101 17.23 11.39 -1.30
CA ALA A 101 16.79 12.78 -1.44
C ALA A 101 17.57 13.78 -0.57
N GLN A 102 18.24 13.31 0.49
CA GLN A 102 19.03 14.13 1.43
C GLN A 102 20.54 14.16 1.10
N ALA A 103 21.02 13.31 0.18
CA ALA A 103 22.36 13.47 -0.35
C ALA A 103 22.50 14.86 -0.98
N PRO A 104 23.53 15.65 -0.64
CA PRO A 104 23.69 16.99 -1.18
C PRO A 104 23.65 16.89 -2.70
N SER A 105 22.79 17.71 -3.30
CA SER A 105 22.72 17.95 -4.74
C SER A 105 23.99 18.68 -5.20
N ASP A 106 25.17 18.09 -4.98
CA ASP A 106 26.43 18.49 -5.59
C ASP A 106 26.49 17.87 -6.99
N ALA A 107 25.59 18.34 -7.85
CA ALA A 107 25.80 18.33 -9.28
C ALA A 107 25.79 19.79 -9.73
N PRO A 108 26.87 20.29 -10.37
CA PRO A 108 26.94 21.66 -10.81
C PRO A 108 25.79 21.92 -11.77
N SER A 109 25.01 22.97 -11.51
CA SER A 109 24.33 23.69 -12.58
C SER A 109 25.42 24.06 -13.59
N THR A 110 25.56 23.28 -14.66
CA THR A 110 26.28 23.73 -15.84
C THR A 110 25.46 24.87 -16.41
N ASP A 111 25.75 26.05 -15.87
CA ASP A 111 25.66 27.29 -16.59
C ASP A 111 26.36 27.06 -17.93
N ARG A 112 25.56 26.91 -18.98
CA ARG A 112 26.03 26.95 -20.35
C ARG A 112 25.73 28.35 -20.87
N THR A 113 26.29 29.35 -20.20
CA THR A 113 26.75 30.57 -20.87
C THR A 113 28.05 30.25 -21.57
N ASP A 114 27.97 30.21 -22.90
CA ASP A 114 28.91 30.80 -23.85
C ASP A 114 28.92 29.92 -25.11
N ASP A 115 29.01 30.42 -26.33
CA ASP A 115 28.86 31.72 -26.97
C ASP A 115 29.10 31.39 -28.47
N ALA A 116 28.72 32.31 -29.35
CA ALA A 116 29.20 32.43 -30.73
C ALA A 116 28.60 31.52 -31.82
N ALA A 117 27.69 32.11 -32.58
CA ALA A 117 27.90 32.23 -34.03
C ALA A 117 27.21 33.49 -34.58
N SER A 118 27.98 34.58 -34.55
CA SER A 118 27.82 35.74 -35.41
C SER A 118 27.83 35.30 -36.88
N GLU A 119 26.67 35.30 -37.54
CA GLU A 119 26.59 35.44 -38.99
C GLU A 119 25.97 36.79 -39.35
N ALA A 120 26.85 37.80 -39.34
CA ALA A 120 26.67 38.98 -40.15
C ALA A 120 26.49 38.56 -41.62
N ARG A 121 25.33 38.84 -42.20
CA ARG A 121 25.06 38.69 -43.62
C ARG A 121 25.36 40.01 -44.34
N PRO A 122 26.47 40.14 -45.09
CA PRO A 122 26.62 41.23 -46.05
C PRO A 122 26.07 40.80 -47.43
N ARG A 123 25.74 41.83 -48.23
CA ARG A 123 25.61 41.93 -49.71
C ARG A 123 24.22 42.45 -50.11
N ARG A 124 24.05 43.78 -50.18
CA ARG A 124 24.29 44.73 -51.30
C ARG A 124 23.36 44.58 -52.51
N ARG A 125 22.67 45.70 -52.78
CA ARG A 125 22.32 46.38 -54.06
C ARG A 125 21.37 45.66 -55.03
N ALA A 126 20.24 46.28 -55.34
CA ALA A 126 20.07 47.26 -56.42
C ALA A 126 18.76 48.04 -56.21
#